data_AF-A0A4Q6BKN9-F1
#
_entry.id   AF-A0A4Q6BKN9-F1
#
_cell.length_a   1.000
_cell.length_b   1.000
_cell.length_c   1.000
_cell.angle_alpha   90.00
_cell.angle_beta   90.00
_cell.angle_gamma   90.00
#
_symmetry.space_group_name_H-M   'P 1'
#
loop_
_entity.id
_entity.type
_entity.pdbx_description
1 polymer ?
#
loop_
_entity_poly.entity_id
_entity_poly.type
_entity_poly.pdbx_seq_one_letter_code
_entity_poly.pdbx_strand_id
1 'polypeptide(L)'
;MTDRLVADLADTLVLGALLELLRARVGSYDLLAHWEQGEFHHDVVVAIPAGVASFRYLVVATNCNGGVKEVLAFTEAPERDTLWHWRCPRVEEFAPAGDFALCGRAITTHWFDPCELLADDARSELRAEHRQRQHGGGWKKVGCG
;
A
#
# COMPACT_ATOMS: atom_id res chain seq x y z
N MET A 1 -20.68 1.27 -12.05
CA MET A 1 -19.92 0.03 -12.36
C MET A 1 -18.52 0.01 -11.74
N THR A 2 -18.01 1.13 -11.22
CA THR A 2 -16.63 1.23 -10.69
C THR A 2 -16.42 0.70 -9.27
N ASP A 3 -17.43 0.78 -8.39
CA ASP A 3 -17.29 0.37 -6.97
C ASP A 3 -16.89 -1.09 -6.77
N ARG A 4 -17.22 -1.94 -7.74
CA ARG A 4 -16.91 -3.37 -7.64
C ARG A 4 -15.50 -3.71 -8.10
N LEU A 5 -14.85 -2.87 -8.91
CA LEU A 5 -13.50 -3.18 -9.42
C LEU A 5 -12.48 -3.26 -8.28
N VAL A 6 -12.56 -2.38 -7.27
CA VAL A 6 -11.65 -2.39 -6.11
C VAL A 6 -11.80 -3.70 -5.33
N ALA A 7 -13.03 -4.18 -5.14
CA ALA A 7 -13.31 -5.46 -4.48
C ALA A 7 -12.84 -6.65 -5.34
N ASP A 8 -13.19 -6.69 -6.63
CA ASP A 8 -12.77 -7.75 -7.56
C ASP A 8 -11.23 -7.87 -7.61
N LEU A 9 -10.50 -6.74 -7.52
CA LEU A 9 -9.03 -6.72 -7.44
C LEU A 9 -8.52 -7.30 -6.12
N ALA A 10 -9.10 -6.91 -4.99
CA ALA A 10 -8.71 -7.43 -3.68
C ALA A 10 -8.95 -8.95 -3.57
N ASP A 11 -10.02 -9.45 -4.18
CA ASP A 11 -10.40 -10.87 -4.18
C ASP A 11 -9.41 -11.77 -4.96
N THR A 12 -8.50 -11.19 -5.73
CA THR A 12 -7.43 -11.97 -6.38
C THR A 12 -6.38 -12.50 -5.41
N LEU A 13 -6.27 -11.91 -4.21
CA LEU A 13 -5.38 -12.27 -3.09
C LEU A 13 -3.86 -12.25 -3.37
N VAL A 14 -3.43 -12.20 -4.63
CA VAL A 14 -2.01 -12.17 -5.03
C VAL A 14 -1.76 -11.12 -6.10
N LEU A 15 -0.66 -10.38 -5.97
CA LEU A 15 -0.35 -9.21 -6.79
C LEU A 15 -0.31 -9.53 -8.29
N GLY A 16 0.24 -10.69 -8.69
CA GLY A 16 0.29 -11.10 -10.09
C GLY A 16 -1.10 -11.17 -10.73
N ALA A 17 -2.02 -11.90 -10.10
CA ALA A 17 -3.40 -12.03 -10.57
C ALA A 17 -4.16 -10.69 -10.52
N LEU A 18 -3.89 -9.86 -9.51
CA LEU A 18 -4.43 -8.50 -9.42
C LEU A 18 -4.05 -7.67 -10.64
N LEU A 19 -2.76 -7.63 -10.98
CA LEU A 19 -2.24 -6.82 -12.09
C LEU A 19 -2.74 -7.33 -13.45
N GLU A 20 -2.88 -8.64 -13.60
CA GLU A 20 -3.50 -9.24 -14.80
C GLU A 20 -4.98 -8.84 -14.93
N LEU A 21 -5.75 -8.93 -13.84
CA LEU A 21 -7.15 -8.49 -13.82
C LEU A 21 -7.26 -6.99 -14.08
N LEU A 22 -6.40 -6.18 -13.47
CA LEU A 22 -6.37 -4.73 -13.69
C LEU A 22 -6.17 -4.46 -15.19
N ARG A 23 -5.11 -5.01 -15.79
CA ARG A 23 -4.83 -4.86 -17.23
C ARG A 23 -6.00 -5.31 -18.09
N ALA A 24 -6.66 -6.43 -17.75
CA ALA A 24 -7.82 -6.91 -18.49
C ALA A 24 -9.03 -5.96 -18.41
N ARG A 25 -9.20 -5.24 -17.30
CA ARG A 25 -10.34 -4.33 -17.07
C ARG A 25 -10.10 -2.91 -17.56
N VAL A 26 -8.86 -2.42 -17.48
CA VAL A 26 -8.54 -1.00 -17.75
C VAL A 26 -7.59 -0.82 -18.94
N GLY A 27 -7.15 -1.91 -19.58
CA GLY A 27 -6.29 -1.91 -20.75
C GLY A 27 -4.80 -1.81 -20.41
N SER A 28 -4.38 -0.73 -19.77
CA SER A 28 -3.00 -0.49 -19.34
C SER A 28 -2.94 0.26 -18.02
N TYR A 29 -1.80 0.20 -17.33
CA TYR A 29 -1.53 0.99 -16.14
C TYR A 29 -0.03 1.34 -16.09
N ASP A 30 0.29 2.42 -15.41
CA ASP A 30 1.67 2.83 -15.15
C ASP A 30 2.03 2.51 -13.69
N LEU A 31 3.17 1.86 -13.46
CA LEU A 31 3.72 1.68 -12.11
C LEU A 31 4.42 2.97 -11.69
N LEU A 32 3.89 3.65 -10.69
CA LEU A 32 4.42 4.92 -10.22
C LEU A 32 5.44 4.74 -9.11
N ALA A 33 5.15 3.85 -8.16
CA ALA A 33 6.01 3.63 -7.02
C ALA A 33 5.84 2.25 -6.40
N HIS A 34 6.87 1.85 -5.68
CA HIS A 34 6.87 0.74 -4.74
C HIS A 34 7.44 1.25 -3.43
N TRP A 35 6.59 1.35 -2.41
CA TRP A 35 7.00 1.84 -1.09
C TRP A 35 7.06 0.68 -0.10
N GLU A 36 8.15 0.61 0.63
CA GLU A 36 8.33 -0.35 1.72
C GLU A 36 8.24 0.37 3.07
N GLN A 37 7.45 -0.17 4.00
CA GLN A 37 7.34 0.33 5.36
C GLN A 37 7.35 -0.84 6.35
N GLY A 38 8.22 -0.74 7.36
CA GLY A 38 8.59 -1.89 8.15
C GLY A 38 9.18 -3.01 7.28
N GLU A 39 9.23 -4.19 7.86
CA GLU A 39 9.86 -5.36 7.22
C GLU A 39 8.91 -6.08 6.27
N PHE A 40 7.59 -5.89 6.45
CA PHE A 40 6.59 -6.78 5.86
C PHE A 40 5.52 -6.06 5.03
N HIS A 41 5.49 -4.73 4.96
CA HIS A 41 4.46 -4.01 4.21
C HIS A 41 5.03 -3.35 2.97
N HIS A 42 4.38 -3.61 1.84
CA HIS A 42 4.69 -2.99 0.56
C HIS A 42 3.42 -2.36 -0.02
N ASP A 43 3.52 -1.11 -0.46
CA ASP A 43 2.52 -0.46 -1.28
C ASP A 43 2.98 -0.39 -2.73
N VAL A 44 2.20 -0.94 -3.65
CA VAL A 44 2.38 -0.80 -5.09
C VAL A 44 1.42 0.26 -5.60
N VAL A 45 1.94 1.36 -6.10
CA VAL A 45 1.15 2.51 -6.56
C VAL A 45 1.09 2.50 -8.07
N VAL A 46 -0.12 2.43 -8.62
CA VAL A 46 -0.34 2.43 -10.07
C VAL A 46 -1.28 3.55 -10.50
N ALA A 47 -1.03 4.13 -11.66
CA ALA A 47 -1.95 5.02 -12.34
C ALA A 47 -2.67 4.27 -13.46
N ILE A 48 -3.96 4.56 -13.61
CA ILE A 48 -4.76 4.08 -14.74
C ILE A 48 -5.09 5.25 -15.69
N PRO A 49 -5.31 4.98 -16.99
CA PRO A 49 -5.67 6.01 -17.94
C PRO A 49 -6.94 6.77 -17.54
N ALA A 50 -6.93 8.09 -17.77
CA ALA A 50 -8.06 8.95 -17.44
C ALA A 50 -9.32 8.53 -18.22
N GLY A 51 -10.49 8.64 -17.57
CA GLY A 51 -11.79 8.32 -18.18
C GLY A 51 -12.14 6.82 -18.24
N VAL A 52 -11.23 5.92 -17.85
CA VAL A 52 -11.49 4.46 -17.82
C VAL A 52 -12.25 4.03 -16.58
N ALA A 53 -12.01 4.69 -15.45
CA ALA A 53 -12.70 4.47 -14.19
C ALA A 53 -13.03 5.81 -13.51
N SER A 54 -13.86 5.78 -12.46
CA SER A 54 -14.12 6.95 -11.60
C SER A 54 -12.96 7.32 -10.68
N PHE A 55 -11.89 6.52 -10.67
CA PHE A 55 -10.64 6.78 -9.98
C PHE A 55 -9.48 6.78 -10.99
N ARG A 56 -8.31 7.29 -10.58
CA ARG A 56 -7.12 7.38 -11.43
C ARG A 56 -5.91 6.65 -10.85
N TYR A 57 -5.89 6.45 -9.53
CA TYR A 57 -4.76 5.82 -8.86
C TYR A 57 -5.24 4.68 -7.98
N LEU A 58 -4.44 3.61 -7.93
CA LEU A 58 -4.62 2.52 -6.99
C LEU A 58 -3.37 2.38 -6.13
N VAL A 59 -3.59 2.10 -4.85
CA VAL A 59 -2.53 1.61 -3.95
C VAL A 59 -2.89 0.18 -3.56
N VAL A 60 -2.01 -0.75 -3.88
CA VAL A 60 -2.16 -2.16 -3.55
C VAL A 60 -1.19 -2.47 -2.42
N ALA A 61 -1.72 -2.62 -1.22
CA ALA A 61 -0.95 -3.07 -0.06
C ALA A 61 -0.75 -4.59 -0.14
N THR A 62 0.50 -5.01 0.02
CA THR A 62 0.90 -6.42 -0.02
C THR A 62 1.88 -6.71 1.11
N ASN A 63 2.01 -7.99 1.46
CA ASN A 63 3.16 -8.46 2.23
C ASN A 63 4.36 -8.77 1.32
N CYS A 64 5.50 -9.18 1.91
CA CYS A 64 6.75 -9.42 1.18
C CYS A 64 6.68 -10.52 0.09
N ASN A 65 5.70 -11.43 0.14
CA ASN A 65 5.49 -12.45 -0.90
C ASN A 65 4.43 -12.07 -1.93
N GLY A 66 3.95 -10.82 -1.93
CA GLY A 66 2.97 -10.30 -2.89
C GLY A 66 1.52 -10.68 -2.60
N GLY A 67 1.22 -11.21 -1.40
CA GLY A 67 -0.15 -11.45 -0.94
C GLY A 67 -0.87 -10.13 -0.65
N VAL A 68 -1.97 -9.88 -1.35
CA VAL A 68 -2.75 -8.64 -1.27
C VAL A 68 -3.48 -8.56 0.08
N LYS A 69 -3.35 -7.40 0.73
CA LYS A 69 -3.94 -7.08 2.03
C LYS A 69 -5.06 -6.07 1.89
N GLU A 70 -4.84 -5.06 1.07
CA GLU A 70 -5.75 -3.94 0.89
C GLU A 70 -5.57 -3.36 -0.51
N VAL A 71 -6.66 -2.89 -1.10
CA VAL A 71 -6.66 -2.10 -2.33
C VAL A 71 -7.39 -0.80 -2.05
N LEU A 72 -6.73 0.33 -2.30
CA LEU A 72 -7.26 1.68 -2.15
C LEU A 72 -7.33 2.36 -3.52
N ALA A 73 -8.37 3.14 -3.75
CA ALA A 73 -8.58 3.89 -4.98
C ALA A 73 -8.70 5.39 -4.73
N PHE A 74 -8.05 6.19 -5.57
CA PHE A 74 -7.96 7.64 -5.44
C PHE A 74 -8.22 8.36 -6.76
N THR A 75 -8.80 9.56 -6.69
CA THR A 75 -8.92 10.46 -7.83
C THR A 75 -7.63 11.23 -8.12
N GLU A 76 -6.80 11.42 -7.10
CA GLU A 76 -5.52 12.12 -7.15
C GLU A 76 -4.38 11.20 -6.69
N ALA A 77 -3.14 11.52 -7.09
CA ALA A 77 -1.99 10.70 -6.71
C ALA A 77 -1.79 10.79 -5.20
N PRO A 78 -1.82 9.66 -4.46
CA PRO A 78 -1.58 9.70 -3.03
C PRO A 78 -0.11 10.02 -2.76
N GLU A 79 0.14 10.86 -1.76
CA GLU A 79 1.47 10.99 -1.17
C GLU A 79 1.67 9.92 -0.09
N ARG A 80 2.90 9.42 0.02
CA ARG A 80 3.26 8.34 0.94
C ARG A 80 2.93 8.71 2.39
N ASP A 81 3.41 9.87 2.86
CA ASP A 81 3.26 10.25 4.27
C ASP A 81 1.80 10.58 4.61
N THR A 82 1.05 11.19 3.69
CA THR A 82 -0.41 11.39 3.86
C THR A 82 -1.16 10.06 3.95
N LEU A 83 -0.83 9.07 3.13
CA LEU A 83 -1.42 7.74 3.21
C LEU A 83 -1.10 7.06 4.54
N TRP A 84 0.14 7.16 5.01
CA TRP A 84 0.56 6.57 6.28
C TRP A 84 -0.03 7.31 7.49
N HIS A 85 -0.19 8.63 7.42
CA HIS A 85 -0.92 9.40 8.42
C HIS A 85 -2.38 8.97 8.48
N TRP A 86 -3.04 8.76 7.33
CA TRP A 86 -4.42 8.26 7.29
C TRP A 86 -4.55 6.85 7.89
N ARG A 87 -3.59 5.95 7.61
CA ARG A 87 -3.56 4.59 8.20
C ARG A 87 -3.29 4.63 9.70
N CYS A 88 -2.27 5.39 10.10
CA CYS A 88 -1.71 5.41 11.45
C CYS A 88 -1.61 6.85 11.98
N PRO A 89 -2.75 7.49 12.29
CA PRO A 89 -2.82 8.92 12.64
C PRO A 89 -2.12 9.27 13.96
N ARG A 90 -1.73 8.27 14.76
CA ARG A 90 -1.02 8.44 16.03
C ARG A 90 0.51 8.47 15.87
N VAL A 91 1.02 8.14 14.69
CA VAL A 91 2.46 8.21 14.40
C VAL A 91 2.79 9.64 13.98
N GLU A 92 3.34 10.41 14.91
CA GLU A 92 3.60 11.85 14.74
C GLU A 92 4.54 12.18 13.57
N GLU A 93 5.40 11.24 13.21
CA GLU A 93 6.36 11.40 12.11
C GLU A 93 5.66 11.55 10.76
N PHE A 94 4.49 10.93 10.55
CA PHE A 94 3.73 11.13 9.33
C PHE A 94 2.92 12.41 9.44
N ALA A 95 3.38 13.47 8.77
CA ALA A 95 2.63 14.71 8.66
C ALA A 95 1.53 14.58 7.58
N PRO A 96 0.30 15.05 7.82
CA PRO A 96 -0.70 15.14 6.78
C PRO A 96 -0.25 16.20 5.75
N ALA A 97 0.03 15.78 4.52
CA ALA A 97 0.24 16.67 3.39
C ALA A 97 -1.05 16.72 2.56
N GLY A 98 -1.96 17.62 2.92
CA GLY A 98 -3.15 17.96 2.14
C GLY A 98 -4.34 17.00 2.25
N ASP A 99 -5.28 17.15 1.32
CA ASP A 99 -6.54 16.40 1.28
C ASP A 99 -6.34 14.98 0.73
N PHE A 100 -6.98 14.01 1.38
CA PHE A 100 -6.90 12.59 1.03
C PHE A 100 -8.17 12.15 0.29
N ALA A 101 -8.15 12.17 -1.05
CA ALA A 101 -9.31 11.87 -1.90
C ALA A 101 -9.53 10.36 -2.13
N LEU A 102 -9.72 9.61 -1.04
CA LEU A 102 -10.06 8.18 -1.09
C LEU A 102 -11.49 8.00 -1.61
N CYS A 103 -11.64 7.24 -2.69
CA CYS A 103 -12.94 6.98 -3.32
C CYS A 103 -13.32 5.49 -3.36
N GLY A 104 -12.41 4.59 -2.96
CA GLY A 104 -12.72 3.18 -2.81
C GLY A 104 -11.70 2.46 -1.93
N ARG A 105 -12.16 1.46 -1.17
CA ARG A 105 -11.32 0.63 -0.30
C ARG A 105 -11.88 -0.79 -0.25
N ALA A 106 -11.00 -1.78 -0.39
CA ALA A 106 -11.29 -3.18 -0.09
C ALA A 106 -10.14 -3.79 0.70
N ILE A 107 -10.46 -4.53 1.76
CA ILE A 107 -9.50 -5.30 2.57
C ILE A 107 -9.74 -6.79 2.35
N THR A 108 -8.68 -7.59 2.40
CA THR A 108 -8.78 -9.04 2.24
C THR A 108 -8.93 -9.75 3.58
N THR A 109 -9.28 -11.04 3.56
CA THR A 109 -9.32 -11.86 4.79
C THR A 109 -7.95 -12.00 5.48
N HIS A 110 -6.86 -11.65 4.79
CA HIS A 110 -5.50 -11.72 5.32
C HIS A 110 -4.95 -10.36 5.75
N TRP A 111 -5.80 -9.33 5.75
CA TRP A 111 -5.48 -8.00 6.22
C TRP A 111 -5.06 -8.03 7.70
N PHE A 112 -4.12 -7.16 8.05
CA PHE A 112 -3.66 -6.91 9.41
C PHE A 112 -3.53 -5.40 9.60
N ASP A 113 -3.54 -4.94 10.86
CA ASP A 113 -3.38 -3.52 11.18
C ASP A 113 -1.96 -3.06 10.84
N PRO A 114 -1.76 -2.16 9.84
CA PRO A 114 -0.42 -1.72 9.45
C PRO A 114 0.30 -0.96 10.58
N CYS A 115 -0.41 -0.42 11.56
CA CYS A 115 0.20 0.31 12.66
C CYS A 115 0.95 -0.60 13.64
N GLU A 116 0.58 -1.88 13.72
CA GLU A 116 1.31 -2.87 14.52
C GLU A 116 2.74 -3.08 14.00
N LEU A 117 2.98 -2.84 12.71
CA LEU A 117 4.33 -2.92 12.11
C LEU A 117 5.23 -1.74 12.48
N LEU A 118 4.65 -0.65 12.99
CA LEU A 118 5.36 0.60 13.23
C LEU A 118 5.82 0.76 14.69
N ALA A 119 5.26 -0.05 15.59
CA ALA A 119 5.55 -0.01 17.01
C ALA A 119 7.07 -0.13 17.30
N ASP A 120 7.49 0.35 18.47
CA ASP A 120 8.89 0.24 18.90
C ASP A 120 9.29 -1.22 19.14
N ASP A 121 8.34 -2.05 19.57
CA ASP A 121 8.48 -3.49 19.79
C ASP A 121 7.98 -4.32 18.60
N ALA A 122 7.72 -3.70 17.44
CA ALA A 122 7.29 -4.39 16.24
C ALA A 122 8.20 -5.57 15.94
N ARG A 123 7.58 -6.74 15.68
CA ARG A 123 8.29 -7.98 15.34
C ARG A 123 9.20 -7.72 14.15
N SER A 124 10.41 -8.28 14.22
CA SER A 124 11.36 -8.25 13.11
C SER A 124 12.11 -9.58 13.03
N GLU A 125 12.34 -10.07 11.82
CA GLU A 125 13.19 -11.25 11.58
C GLU A 125 14.66 -10.85 11.40
N LEU A 126 14.93 -9.55 11.32
CA LEU A 126 16.26 -8.98 11.30
C LEU A 126 16.85 -8.91 12.71
N ARG A 127 18.13 -9.26 12.82
CA ARG A 127 18.89 -9.03 14.06
C ARG A 127 19.04 -7.54 14.32
N ALA A 128 19.17 -7.16 15.60
CA ALA A 128 19.25 -5.76 16.02
C ALA A 128 20.40 -5.00 15.35
N GLU A 129 21.54 -5.67 15.15
CA GLU A 129 22.72 -5.14 14.47
C GLU A 129 22.57 -5.00 12.94
N HIS A 130 21.51 -5.58 12.36
CA HIS A 130 21.24 -5.59 10.92
C HIS A 130 19.93 -4.89 10.56
N ARG A 131 19.35 -4.13 11.49
CA ARG A 131 18.16 -3.32 11.24
C ARG A 131 18.37 -1.86 11.65
N GLN A 132 17.65 -0.98 10.97
CA GLN A 132 17.46 0.39 11.41
C GLN A 132 15.98 0.75 11.41
N ARG A 133 15.60 1.68 12.28
CA ARG A 133 14.25 2.22 12.31
C ARG A 133 14.00 3.04 11.04
N GLN A 134 12.82 2.89 10.45
CA GLN A 134 12.37 3.74 9.35
C GLN A 134 11.65 4.98 9.89
N HIS A 135 11.54 6.00 9.04
CA HIS A 135 10.65 7.12 9.28
C HIS A 135 9.23 6.60 9.52
N GLY A 136 8.59 7.05 10.60
CA GLY A 136 7.28 6.59 11.04
C GLY A 136 7.25 5.18 11.62
N GLY A 137 8.40 4.57 11.89
CA GLY A 137 8.52 3.32 12.61
C GLY A 137 8.64 2.08 11.74
N GLY A 138 8.76 0.94 12.41
CA GLY A 138 9.13 -0.33 11.80
C GLY A 138 10.62 -0.41 11.45
N TRP A 139 11.03 -1.59 10.99
CA TRP A 139 12.42 -1.93 10.78
C TRP A 139 12.68 -2.21 9.30
N LYS A 140 13.80 -1.68 8.79
CA LYS A 140 14.35 -2.12 7.50
C LYS A 140 15.74 -2.73 7.69
N LYS A 141 16.10 -3.63 6.79
CA LYS A 141 17.44 -4.20 6.74
C LYS A 141 18.47 -3.10 6.48
N VAL A 142 19.53 -3.11 7.24
CA VAL A 142 20.77 -2.42 6.89
C VAL A 142 21.76 -3.44 6.38
N GLY A 143 22.29 -3.21 5.18
CA GLY A 143 23.42 -3.99 4.69
C GLY A 143 24.72 -3.47 5.29
N CYS A 144 25.53 -4.36 5.84
CA CYS A 144 26.98 -4.24 5.69
C CYS A 144 27.23 -4.23 4.17
N GLY A 145 27.89 -3.20 3.66
CA GLY A 145 28.18 -3.05 2.22
C GLY A 145 28.93 -4.23 1.61
#